data_AF-A0A7Z0E0Y2-F1
#
_entry.id   AF-A0A7Z0E0Y2-F1
#
_cell.length_a   1.000
_cell.length_b   1.000
_cell.length_c   1.000
_cell.angle_alpha   90.00
_cell.angle_beta   90.00
_cell.angle_gamma   90.00
#
_symmetry.space_group_name_H-M   'P 1'
#
loop_
_entity.id
_entity.type
_entity.pdbx_description
1 polymer ?
#
loop_
_entity_poly.entity_id
_entity_poly.type
_entity_poly.pdbx_seq_one_letter_code
_entity_poly.pdbx_strand_id
1 'polypeptide(L)'
;MPSNPRESRSKSGTKTPKAMTRSRSGKIKAAPLAGAAPVRFADIQNLLDALAPPSDTNINGAPHKRFWRNAPTNTRDGFVNFDTSNWGQDGRLVTPGHPETSNLYLALAGQTPFDGSAQSQMPDVDADPLATLAGQEQLATVATWITNGAPA
;
A
#
# COMPACT_ATOMS: atom_id res chain seq x y z
N MET A 1 -14.17 -56.88 -44.06
CA MET A 1 -15.20 -55.91 -44.51
C MET A 1 -14.58 -54.52 -44.55
N PRO A 2 -14.06 -54.07 -45.70
CA PRO A 2 -13.75 -52.67 -45.97
C PRO A 2 -14.89 -52.01 -46.78
N SER A 3 -15.31 -50.80 -46.40
CA SER A 3 -16.24 -49.98 -47.18
C SER A 3 -15.84 -48.50 -47.09
N ASN A 4 -15.20 -48.00 -48.15
CA ASN A 4 -15.22 -46.59 -48.58
C ASN A 4 -16.47 -46.38 -49.47
N PRO A 5 -16.79 -45.20 -50.06
CA PRO A 5 -16.45 -43.79 -49.78
C PRO A 5 -17.69 -42.83 -49.89
N ARG A 6 -17.47 -41.50 -49.85
CA ARG A 6 -17.92 -40.49 -50.88
C ARG A 6 -18.51 -39.17 -50.34
N GLU A 7 -17.88 -38.08 -50.80
CA GLU A 7 -18.36 -36.70 -51.08
C GLU A 7 -19.18 -35.89 -50.07
N SER A 8 -18.70 -34.69 -49.76
CA SER A 8 -19.21 -33.48 -50.43
C SER A 8 -18.26 -32.29 -50.30
N ARG A 9 -18.07 -31.60 -51.43
CA ARG A 9 -17.48 -30.26 -51.54
C ARG A 9 -18.43 -29.23 -50.95
N SER A 10 -17.89 -28.18 -50.34
CA SER A 10 -18.47 -26.83 -50.42
C SER A 10 -17.36 -25.78 -50.30
N LYS A 11 -17.21 -24.98 -51.35
CA LYS A 11 -16.48 -23.70 -51.37
C LYS A 11 -17.47 -22.60 -50.97
N SER A 12 -17.10 -21.75 -50.02
CA SER A 12 -17.52 -20.35 -49.88
C SER A 12 -16.69 -19.80 -48.72
N GLY A 13 -15.88 -18.75 -48.82
CA GLY A 13 -16.24 -17.41 -49.22
C GLY A 13 -15.69 -16.47 -48.13
N THR A 14 -14.62 -15.76 -48.47
CA THR A 14 -14.13 -14.46 -47.98
C THR A 14 -14.73 -13.88 -46.68
N LYS A 15 -13.88 -13.61 -45.68
CA LYS A 15 -13.53 -12.25 -45.17
C LYS A 15 -12.93 -12.33 -43.75
N THR A 16 -11.69 -11.85 -43.64
CA THR A 16 -11.09 -11.37 -42.40
C THR A 16 -11.94 -10.21 -41.84
N PRO A 17 -12.10 -10.12 -40.52
CA PRO A 17 -12.10 -8.83 -39.87
C PRO A 17 -10.85 -8.62 -39.01
N LYS A 18 -10.27 -7.44 -39.25
CA LYS A 18 -9.25 -6.74 -38.47
C LYS A 18 -9.59 -6.70 -36.98
N ALA A 19 -8.50 -6.74 -36.21
CA ALA A 19 -8.29 -6.23 -34.86
C ALA A 19 -9.30 -5.20 -34.34
N MET A 20 -9.79 -5.44 -33.11
CA MET A 20 -10.14 -4.47 -32.05
C MET A 20 -10.70 -5.34 -30.90
N THR A 21 -10.06 -5.45 -29.74
CA THR A 21 -10.01 -4.39 -28.74
C THR A 21 -8.91 -4.74 -27.75
N ARG A 22 -7.84 -3.93 -27.71
CA ARG A 22 -6.98 -3.87 -26.53
C ARG A 22 -7.87 -3.43 -25.38
N SER A 23 -8.12 -4.32 -24.42
CA SER A 23 -8.53 -3.91 -23.08
C SER A 23 -7.45 -2.96 -22.57
N ARG A 24 -7.71 -1.66 -22.70
CA ARG A 24 -7.00 -0.68 -21.91
C ARG A 24 -7.42 -0.97 -20.48
N SER A 25 -6.55 -1.68 -19.76
CA SER A 25 -6.48 -1.57 -18.30
C SER A 25 -6.32 -0.09 -18.02
N GLY A 26 -7.45 0.58 -17.84
CA GLY A 26 -7.50 1.96 -17.41
C GLY A 26 -6.80 1.96 -16.07
N LYS A 27 -5.60 2.54 -16.05
CA LYS A 27 -4.96 3.03 -14.84
C LYS A 27 -5.99 3.95 -14.22
N ILE A 28 -6.77 3.46 -13.25
CA ILE A 28 -7.70 4.28 -12.50
C ILE A 28 -6.77 5.19 -11.69
N LYS A 29 -6.41 6.34 -12.27
CA LYS A 29 -5.95 7.46 -11.47
C LYS A 29 -7.15 7.77 -10.59
N ALA A 30 -7.05 7.45 -9.30
CA ALA A 30 -7.99 7.94 -8.32
C ALA A 30 -8.11 9.45 -8.55
N ALA A 31 -9.31 9.89 -8.96
CA ALA A 31 -9.58 11.31 -9.04
C ALA A 31 -9.49 11.85 -7.62
N PRO A 32 -8.75 12.93 -7.36
CA PRO A 32 -8.74 13.52 -6.03
C PRO A 32 -10.17 13.95 -5.70
N LEU A 33 -10.65 13.54 -4.53
CA LEU A 33 -11.87 14.08 -3.92
C LEU A 33 -11.77 15.60 -3.95
N ALA A 34 -12.58 16.23 -4.81
CA ALA A 34 -12.55 17.66 -5.03
C ALA A 34 -12.90 18.39 -3.72
N GLY A 35 -11.94 19.15 -3.18
CA GLY A 35 -12.16 20.12 -2.08
C GLY A 35 -11.25 19.97 -0.86
N ALA A 36 -10.58 18.83 -0.66
CA ALA A 36 -9.64 18.67 0.44
C ALA A 36 -8.23 19.15 0.06
N ALA A 37 -7.54 19.84 0.98
CA ALA A 37 -6.13 20.15 0.81
C ALA A 37 -5.34 18.83 0.65
N PRO A 38 -4.30 18.79 -0.21
CA PRO A 38 -3.49 17.59 -0.36
C PRO A 38 -2.82 17.23 0.98
N VAL A 39 -2.90 15.96 1.36
CA VAL A 39 -2.21 15.41 2.54
C VAL A 39 -0.70 15.59 2.36
N ARG A 40 -0.02 16.14 3.36
CA ARG A 40 1.42 16.41 3.37
C ARG A 40 2.16 15.42 4.27
N PHE A 41 3.48 15.36 4.16
CA PHE A 41 4.29 14.53 5.05
C PHE A 41 4.12 14.90 6.52
N ALA A 42 3.99 16.19 6.83
CA ALA A 42 3.74 16.66 8.19
C ALA A 42 2.42 16.11 8.77
N ASP A 43 1.39 15.96 7.93
CA ASP A 43 0.10 15.39 8.35
C ASP A 43 0.24 13.92 8.71
N ILE A 44 1.06 13.18 7.95
CA ILE A 44 1.37 11.76 8.24
C ILE A 44 2.14 11.63 9.55
N GLN A 45 3.16 12.46 9.79
CA GLN A 45 3.88 12.43 11.06
C GLN A 45 2.96 12.78 12.24
N ASN A 46 2.06 13.76 12.08
CA ASN A 46 1.08 14.12 13.12
C ASN A 46 0.08 12.99 13.39
N LEU A 47 -0.38 12.31 12.34
CA LEU A 47 -1.25 11.14 12.47
C LEU A 47 -0.54 10.05 13.27
N LEU A 48 0.70 9.70 12.90
CA LEU A 48 1.47 8.66 13.60
C LEU A 48 1.75 9.02 15.06
N ASP A 49 2.02 10.30 15.35
CA ASP A 49 2.20 10.79 16.72
C ASP A 49 0.91 10.73 17.56
N ALA A 50 -0.27 10.73 16.93
CA ALA A 50 -1.54 10.63 17.61
C ALA A 50 -1.94 9.17 17.91
N LEU A 51 -1.38 8.20 17.18
CA LEU A 51 -1.61 6.77 17.40
C LEU A 51 -0.80 6.21 18.57
N ALA A 52 0.35 6.83 18.90
CA ALA A 52 1.21 6.41 20.01
C ALA A 52 1.22 7.46 21.14
N PRO A 53 1.15 7.06 22.42
CA PRO A 53 1.11 8.00 23.53
C PRO A 53 2.44 8.78 23.66
N PRO A 54 2.44 9.99 24.23
CA PRO A 54 3.67 10.81 24.36
C PRO A 54 4.78 10.20 25.21
N SER A 55 4.44 9.26 26.10
CA SER A 55 5.39 8.53 26.96
C SER A 55 6.16 7.44 26.23
N ASP A 56 5.71 7.04 25.04
CA ASP A 56 6.30 5.94 24.30
C ASP A 56 7.53 6.43 23.51
N THR A 57 8.68 5.87 23.89
CA THR A 57 9.98 6.22 23.27
C THR A 57 10.58 5.10 22.43
N ASN A 58 9.98 3.88 22.45
CA ASN A 58 10.30 2.67 21.67
C ASN A 58 9.84 1.44 22.49
N ILE A 59 8.77 0.76 22.08
CA ILE A 59 8.36 -0.51 22.67
C ILE A 59 8.82 -1.66 21.78
N ASN A 60 9.47 -2.67 22.38
CA ASN A 60 9.90 -3.91 21.73
C ASN A 60 10.72 -3.74 20.44
N GLY A 61 11.44 -2.61 20.28
CA GLY A 61 12.24 -2.33 19.08
C GLY A 61 11.42 -1.92 17.85
N ALA A 62 10.09 -1.76 17.99
CA ALA A 62 9.26 -1.22 16.94
C ALA A 62 9.45 0.31 16.81
N PRO A 63 9.29 0.87 15.61
CA PRO A 63 9.33 2.32 15.38
C PRO A 63 8.12 3.03 16.02
N HIS A 64 8.37 3.84 17.05
CA HIS A 64 7.35 4.70 17.69
C HIS A 64 7.68 6.18 17.54
N LYS A 65 6.97 7.07 18.24
CA LYS A 65 7.05 8.53 18.17
C LYS A 65 8.44 9.12 17.83
N ARG A 66 9.48 8.70 18.57
CA ARG A 66 10.87 9.15 18.33
C ARG A 66 11.38 8.80 16.94
N PHE A 67 11.06 7.61 16.45
CA PHE A 67 11.41 7.18 15.11
C PHE A 67 10.82 8.13 14.07
N TRP A 68 9.53 8.50 14.15
CA TRP A 68 8.91 9.38 13.15
C TRP A 68 9.50 10.80 13.10
N ARG A 69 10.08 11.26 14.22
CA ARG A 69 10.56 12.64 14.39
C ARG A 69 12.07 12.81 14.40
N ASN A 70 12.84 11.72 14.43
CA ASN A 70 14.30 11.75 14.42
C ASN A 70 14.89 11.33 13.07
N ALA A 71 16.13 11.74 12.81
CA ALA A 71 16.85 11.28 11.64
C ALA A 71 17.00 9.73 11.66
N PRO A 72 16.94 9.06 10.50
CA PRO A 72 16.79 9.64 9.15
C PRO A 72 15.34 9.99 8.75
N THR A 73 14.36 9.52 9.51
CA THR A 73 12.92 9.52 9.20
C THR A 73 12.18 10.82 9.51
N ASN A 74 12.87 11.84 10.02
CA ASN A 74 12.32 13.17 10.25
C ASN A 74 12.13 14.01 8.96
N THR A 75 12.64 13.52 7.83
CA THR A 75 12.44 14.10 6.50
C THR A 75 11.56 13.19 5.66
N ARG A 76 10.80 13.74 4.72
CA ARG A 76 9.97 12.94 3.81
C ARG A 76 10.80 11.87 3.10
N ASP A 77 11.95 12.24 2.57
CA ASP A 77 12.77 11.31 1.79
C ASP A 77 13.39 10.23 2.65
N GLY A 78 13.93 10.58 3.82
CA GLY A 78 14.45 9.57 4.75
C GLY A 78 13.36 8.65 5.29
N PHE A 79 12.14 9.16 5.48
CA PHE A 79 10.98 8.36 5.86
C PHE A 79 10.55 7.40 4.74
N VAL A 80 10.37 7.89 3.52
CA VAL A 80 9.96 7.07 2.37
C VAL A 80 11.03 6.04 1.99
N ASN A 81 12.30 6.37 2.16
CA ASN A 81 13.43 5.50 1.81
C ASN A 81 13.90 4.61 2.96
N PHE A 82 13.29 4.71 4.14
CA PHE A 82 13.73 3.93 5.30
C PHE A 82 13.63 2.44 4.98
N ASP A 83 14.72 1.72 5.17
CA ASP A 83 14.82 0.29 4.96
C ASP A 83 14.33 -0.45 6.21
N THR A 84 13.29 -1.26 6.05
CA THR A 84 12.64 -2.01 7.14
C THR A 84 13.21 -3.41 7.32
N SER A 85 14.24 -3.80 6.57
CA SER A 85 14.79 -5.17 6.61
C SER A 85 15.27 -5.57 8.01
N ASN A 86 15.71 -4.60 8.83
CA ASN A 86 16.09 -4.83 10.23
C ASN A 86 14.90 -5.12 11.17
N TRP A 87 13.67 -4.94 10.71
CA TRP A 87 12.44 -5.35 11.41
C TRP A 87 11.99 -6.75 10.99
N GLY A 88 12.78 -7.46 10.18
CA GLY A 88 12.39 -8.75 9.62
C GLY A 88 11.39 -8.65 8.47
N GLN A 89 11.20 -7.45 7.90
CA GLN A 89 10.40 -7.23 6.70
C GLN A 89 11.19 -6.42 5.69
N ASP A 90 11.62 -7.07 4.61
CA ASP A 90 12.45 -6.43 3.60
C ASP A 90 11.72 -5.31 2.86
N GLY A 91 12.51 -4.32 2.42
CA GLY A 91 12.04 -3.26 1.54
C GLY A 91 11.87 -1.91 2.22
N ARG A 92 11.11 -1.03 1.56
CA ARG A 92 10.95 0.36 1.99
C ARG A 92 9.75 0.51 2.89
N LEU A 93 9.86 1.42 3.85
CA LEU A 93 8.74 1.83 4.68
C LEU A 93 7.57 2.32 3.83
N VAL A 94 7.85 3.11 2.78
CA VAL A 94 6.84 3.58 1.83
C VAL A 94 7.27 3.29 0.40
N THR A 95 6.35 2.73 -0.38
CA THR A 95 6.47 2.56 -1.84
C THR A 95 5.55 3.58 -2.51
N PRO A 96 6.06 4.74 -2.96
CA PRO A 96 5.23 5.80 -3.55
C PRO A 96 4.37 5.28 -4.70
N GLY A 97 3.07 5.60 -4.67
CA GLY A 97 2.07 5.15 -5.64
C GLY A 97 1.45 3.79 -5.33
N HIS A 98 1.96 3.07 -4.31
CA HIS A 98 1.61 1.67 -4.05
C HIS A 98 1.35 1.41 -2.55
N PRO A 99 0.22 1.88 -1.99
CA PRO A 99 -0.13 1.60 -0.58
C PRO A 99 -0.17 0.10 -0.27
N GLU A 100 -0.60 -0.73 -1.22
CA GLU A 100 -0.74 -2.19 -1.07
C GLU A 100 0.57 -2.95 -0.90
N THR A 101 1.71 -2.32 -1.17
CA THR A 101 3.06 -2.88 -0.96
C THR A 101 3.93 -2.02 -0.06
N SER A 102 3.35 -0.99 0.56
CA SER A 102 4.07 -0.11 1.48
C SER A 102 4.00 -0.68 2.88
N ASN A 103 5.17 -1.01 3.47
CA ASN A 103 5.23 -1.60 4.80
C ASN A 103 4.53 -0.73 5.86
N LEU A 104 4.57 0.60 5.74
CA LEU A 104 3.80 1.51 6.60
C LEU A 104 2.30 1.23 6.58
N TYR A 105 1.70 1.11 5.39
CA TYR A 105 0.26 0.92 5.27
C TYR A 105 -0.15 -0.48 5.75
N LEU A 106 0.60 -1.50 5.36
CA LEU A 106 0.37 -2.88 5.80
C LEU A 106 0.45 -2.98 7.33
N ALA A 107 1.45 -2.34 7.94
CA ALA A 107 1.63 -2.31 9.40
C ALA A 107 0.50 -1.59 10.13
N LEU A 108 0.04 -0.44 9.64
CA LEU A 108 -1.07 0.29 10.25
C LEU A 108 -2.41 -0.44 10.09
N ALA A 109 -2.61 -1.09 8.94
CA ALA A 109 -3.86 -1.80 8.61
C ALA A 109 -3.95 -3.21 9.20
N GLY A 110 -2.88 -3.72 9.83
CA GLY A 110 -2.83 -5.09 10.35
C GLY A 110 -2.91 -6.13 9.24
N GLN A 111 -2.27 -5.87 8.10
CA GLN A 111 -2.23 -6.78 6.96
C GLN A 111 -0.91 -7.53 6.91
N THR A 112 -0.91 -8.74 6.34
CA THR A 112 0.28 -9.58 6.19
C THR A 112 1.48 -8.77 5.67
N PRO A 113 2.65 -8.84 6.31
CA PRO A 113 3.01 -9.73 7.43
C PRO A 113 2.68 -9.23 8.85
N PHE A 114 2.06 -8.06 8.99
CA PHE A 114 1.75 -7.36 10.25
C PHE A 114 0.36 -7.69 10.83
N ASP A 115 -0.20 -8.85 10.49
CA ASP A 115 -1.51 -9.32 10.95
C ASP A 115 -1.46 -10.10 12.27
N GLY A 116 -0.30 -10.10 12.94
CA GLY A 116 -0.01 -10.87 14.16
C GLY A 116 0.51 -12.28 13.91
N SER A 117 0.51 -12.78 12.66
CA SER A 117 1.02 -14.13 12.36
C SER A 117 2.55 -14.21 12.32
N ALA A 118 3.19 -13.17 11.80
CA ALA A 118 4.65 -13.04 11.72
C ALA A 118 5.15 -11.79 12.44
N GLN A 119 4.43 -10.67 12.30
CA GLN A 119 4.73 -9.41 12.98
C GLN A 119 3.44 -8.80 13.56
N SER A 120 3.57 -8.07 14.68
CA SER A 120 2.45 -7.32 15.26
C SER A 120 1.99 -6.19 14.35
N GLN A 121 0.70 -5.86 14.43
CA GLN A 121 0.15 -4.62 13.87
C GLN A 121 0.77 -3.41 14.58
N MET A 122 0.92 -2.29 13.88
CA MET A 122 1.36 -1.03 14.45
C MET A 122 0.21 -0.04 14.68
N PRO A 123 0.21 0.71 15.80
CA PRO A 123 1.03 0.47 16.99
C PRO A 123 0.62 -0.83 17.69
N ASP A 124 1.56 -1.47 18.41
CA ASP A 124 1.29 -2.68 19.17
C ASP A 124 0.53 -2.33 20.47
N VAL A 125 -0.80 -2.45 20.41
CA VAL A 125 -1.70 -2.08 21.52
C VAL A 125 -1.69 -3.09 22.68
N ASP A 126 -1.18 -4.30 22.46
CA ASP A 126 -1.01 -5.28 23.54
C ASP A 126 0.21 -4.92 24.40
N ALA A 127 1.25 -4.36 23.78
CA ALA A 127 2.44 -3.87 24.46
C ALA A 127 2.27 -2.44 25.00
N ASP A 128 1.45 -1.59 24.36
CA ASP A 128 1.07 -0.26 24.85
C ASP A 128 -0.46 -0.06 24.89
N PRO A 129 -1.10 -0.24 26.06
CA PRO A 129 -2.55 -0.09 26.18
C PRO A 129 -3.03 1.37 26.00
N LEU A 130 -2.12 2.35 25.94
CA LEU A 130 -2.45 3.75 25.65
C LEU A 130 -2.29 4.10 24.16
N ALA A 131 -1.72 3.20 23.36
CA ALA A 131 -1.71 3.34 21.92
C ALA A 131 -3.09 3.05 21.31
N THR A 132 -3.33 3.55 20.11
CA THR A 132 -4.60 3.38 19.41
C THR A 132 -4.34 2.94 17.97
N LEU A 133 -5.05 1.91 17.51
CA LEU A 133 -4.99 1.48 16.12
C LEU A 133 -5.56 2.53 15.17
N ALA A 134 -5.02 2.58 13.95
CA ALA A 134 -5.53 3.48 12.93
C ALA A 134 -6.98 3.11 12.52
N GLY A 135 -7.89 4.07 12.59
CA GLY A 135 -9.25 3.95 12.07
C GLY A 135 -9.32 4.05 10.54
N GLN A 136 -10.49 3.75 9.97
CA GLN A 136 -10.68 3.73 8.51
C GLN A 136 -10.32 5.05 7.82
N GLU A 137 -10.67 6.20 8.43
CA GLU A 137 -10.35 7.52 7.86
C GLU A 137 -8.84 7.82 7.88
N GLN A 138 -8.15 7.39 8.94
CA GLN A 138 -6.69 7.52 9.07
C GLN A 138 -5.98 6.63 8.05
N LEU A 139 -6.42 5.39 7.88
CA LEU A 139 -5.92 4.48 6.85
C LEU A 139 -6.17 5.04 5.45
N ALA A 140 -7.34 5.60 5.17
CA ALA A 140 -7.65 6.25 3.90
C ALA A 140 -6.75 7.46 3.65
N THR A 141 -6.43 8.24 4.68
CA THR A 141 -5.50 9.38 4.61
C THR A 141 -4.09 8.91 4.22
N VAL A 142 -3.57 7.89 4.89
CA VAL A 142 -2.25 7.30 4.56
C VAL A 142 -2.25 6.71 3.16
N ALA A 143 -3.26 5.92 2.79
CA ALA A 143 -3.38 5.34 1.46
C ALA A 143 -3.41 6.40 0.36
N THR A 144 -4.17 7.49 0.56
CA THR A 144 -4.27 8.61 -0.38
C THR A 144 -2.93 9.32 -0.53
N TRP A 145 -2.24 9.60 0.57
CA TRP A 145 -0.91 10.20 0.54
C TRP A 145 0.09 9.34 -0.24
N ILE A 146 0.15 8.03 0.04
CA ILE A 146 1.04 7.11 -0.68
C ILE A 146 0.67 7.05 -2.16
N THR A 147 -0.62 6.89 -2.49
CA THR A 147 -1.12 6.82 -3.88
C THR A 147 -0.73 8.06 -4.68
N ASN A 148 -0.72 9.23 -4.05
CA ASN A 148 -0.31 10.50 -4.68
C ASN A 148 1.22 10.68 -4.78
N GLY A 149 2.00 9.63 -4.55
CA GLY A 149 3.45 9.67 -4.62
C GLY A 149 4.12 10.13 -3.33
N ALA A 150 3.40 10.08 -2.20
CA ALA A 150 3.89 10.49 -0.89
C ALA A 150 4.50 11.91 -0.91
N PRO A 151 3.75 12.97 -1.27
CA PRO A 151 4.30 14.32 -1.35
C PRO A 151 4.79 14.85 0.02
N ALA A 152 5.71 15.82 0.00
CA ALA A 152 6.20 16.50 1.19
C ALA A 152 5.11 17.35 1.88
#